data_AF-A0A8S2ZLC7-F1
#
_entry.id   AF-A0A8S2ZLC7-F1
#
_cell.length_a   1.000
_cell.length_b   1.000
_cell.length_c   1.000
_cell.angle_alpha   90.00
_cell.angle_beta   90.00
_cell.angle_gamma   90.00
#
_symmetry.space_group_name_H-M   'P 1'
#
loop_
_entity.id
_entity.type
_entity.pdbx_description
1 polymer ?
#
loop_
_entity_poly.entity_id
_entity_poly.type
_entity_poly.pdbx_seq_one_letter_code
_entity_poly.pdbx_strand_id
1 'polypeptide(L)'
;SIYKPTAFEGSLVFKILIFLLDDQNRIQSSEELVYMNTKFPMFGCQPQYSIYLLYPTQPRRINITYYVRIDVFGINVIDNKIQYRSSWNFDIPFQKFLPVYRSVIEITIPEQVTRATVSCSDYNLTCIHGYCVQYVNTLKTFCHCHEGYSGISCDVKDDCSHCLKGSLCIGRGLNN
;
A
#
# COMPACT_ATOMS: atom_id res chain seq x y z
N SER A 1 -17.17 22.99 -34.63
CA SER A 1 -16.31 21.82 -34.33
C SER A 1 -16.90 21.11 -33.12
N ILE A 2 -17.46 19.92 -33.33
CA ILE A 2 -18.03 19.11 -32.25
C ILE A 2 -16.86 18.35 -31.62
N TYR A 3 -16.47 18.75 -30.40
CA TYR A 3 -15.57 17.96 -29.57
C TYR A 3 -16.32 16.67 -29.22
N LYS A 4 -16.00 15.58 -29.94
CA LYS A 4 -16.38 14.23 -29.51
C LYS A 4 -15.33 13.82 -28.48
N PRO A 5 -15.65 13.73 -27.18
CA PRO A 5 -14.76 13.07 -26.24
C PRO A 5 -14.72 11.59 -26.65
N THR A 6 -13.63 11.19 -27.29
CA THR A 6 -13.29 9.79 -27.51
C THR A 6 -13.16 9.12 -26.16
N ALA A 7 -14.04 8.15 -25.90
CA ALA A 7 -14.04 7.22 -24.78
C ALA A 7 -13.87 7.84 -23.38
N PHE A 8 -14.98 7.93 -22.65
CA PHE A 8 -14.98 8.21 -21.22
C PHE A 8 -14.36 7.00 -20.48
N GLU A 9 -13.07 7.05 -20.16
CA GLU A 9 -12.41 6.07 -19.28
C GLU A 9 -13.06 6.19 -17.89
N GLY A 10 -13.67 5.09 -17.45
CA GLY A 10 -14.64 5.04 -16.35
C GLY A 10 -14.08 5.52 -15.01
N SER A 11 -14.99 5.86 -14.10
CA SER A 11 -14.70 6.20 -12.70
C SER A 11 -13.68 5.24 -12.11
N LEU A 12 -12.46 5.72 -11.87
CA LEU A 12 -11.40 4.92 -11.26
C LEU A 12 -11.64 4.89 -9.74
N VAL A 13 -11.92 3.69 -9.23
CA VAL A 13 -12.01 3.42 -7.80
C VAL A 13 -10.65 2.90 -7.34
N PHE A 14 -10.12 3.47 -6.27
CA PHE A 14 -8.87 3.09 -5.65
C PHE A 14 -9.14 2.50 -4.29
N LYS A 15 -8.59 1.32 -4.02
CA LYS A 15 -8.46 0.75 -2.68
C LYS A 15 -7.10 1.14 -2.13
N ILE A 16 -7.07 1.77 -0.97
CA ILE A 16 -5.85 2.25 -0.32
C ILE A 16 -5.70 1.48 0.97
N LEU A 17 -4.60 0.75 1.10
CA LEU A 17 -4.22 0.02 2.29
C LEU A 17 -3.08 0.75 2.99
N ILE A 18 -3.19 0.91 4.29
CA ILE A 18 -2.26 1.69 5.09
C ILE A 18 -1.80 0.82 6.23
N PHE A 19 -0.51 0.52 6.26
CA PHE A 19 0.11 -0.41 7.20
C PHE A 19 1.06 0.32 8.12
N LEU A 20 1.01 -0.01 9.40
CA LEU A 20 2.13 0.20 10.31
C LEU A 20 2.99 -1.05 10.28
N LEU A 21 4.26 -0.89 9.94
CA LEU A 21 5.22 -1.98 9.80
C LEU A 21 6.38 -1.77 10.76
N ASP A 22 6.97 -2.87 11.22
CA ASP A 22 8.26 -2.86 11.93
C ASP A 22 9.44 -3.05 10.97
N ASP A 23 10.65 -3.02 11.50
CA ASP A 23 11.90 -3.18 10.77
C ASP A 23 12.07 -4.55 10.09
N GLN A 24 11.27 -5.55 10.47
CA GLN A 24 11.18 -6.84 9.78
C GLN A 24 10.01 -6.92 8.79
N ASN A 25 9.39 -5.79 8.45
CA ASN A 25 8.27 -5.70 7.50
C ASN A 25 7.03 -6.50 7.94
N ARG A 26 6.85 -6.66 9.26
CA ARG A 26 5.67 -7.31 9.84
C ARG A 26 4.60 -6.26 10.10
N ILE A 27 3.37 -6.57 9.69
CA ILE A 27 2.21 -5.71 9.90
C ILE A 27 1.84 -5.70 11.38
N GLN A 28 1.84 -4.50 11.96
CA GLN A 28 1.52 -4.24 13.35
C GLN A 28 0.06 -3.80 13.51
N SER A 29 -0.40 -3.00 12.56
CA SER A 29 -1.80 -2.61 12.37
C SER A 29 -2.02 -2.17 10.93
N SER A 30 -3.27 -2.18 10.50
CA SER A 30 -3.63 -1.82 9.13
C SER A 30 -4.99 -1.15 9.07
N GLU A 31 -5.14 -0.20 8.15
CA GLU A 31 -6.40 0.45 7.82
C GLU A 31 -6.64 0.37 6.31
N GLU A 32 -7.90 0.36 5.91
CA GLU A 32 -8.31 0.34 4.52
C GLU A 32 -9.29 1.48 4.23
N LEU A 33 -9.14 2.14 3.10
CA LEU A 33 -10.12 3.10 2.60
C LEU A 33 -10.31 2.99 1.08
N VAL A 34 -11.47 3.47 0.63
CA VAL A 34 -11.83 3.51 -0.78
C VAL A 34 -11.89 4.97 -1.23
N TYR A 35 -11.10 5.30 -2.25
CA TYR A 35 -11.10 6.61 -2.88
C TYR A 35 -11.69 6.49 -4.29
N MET A 36 -12.70 7.29 -4.60
CA MET A 36 -13.28 7.36 -5.94
C MET A 36 -12.83 8.63 -6.63
N ASN A 37 -12.14 8.49 -7.76
CA ASN A 37 -11.81 9.62 -8.61
C ASN A 37 -13.05 9.99 -9.44
N THR A 38 -14.03 10.63 -8.81
CA THR A 38 -15.16 11.20 -9.52
C THR A 38 -14.75 12.53 -10.12
N LYS A 39 -14.91 12.70 -11.45
CA LYS A 39 -14.79 14.00 -12.14
C LYS A 39 -15.72 15.10 -11.60
N PHE A 40 -16.59 14.77 -10.64
CA PHE A 40 -17.27 15.69 -9.76
C PHE A 40 -16.63 15.67 -8.37
N PRO A 41 -15.41 16.20 -8.17
CA PRO A 41 -15.15 16.77 -6.86
C PRO A 41 -16.26 17.82 -6.65
N MET A 42 -16.88 17.85 -5.47
CA MET A 42 -17.51 19.11 -5.05
C MET A 42 -16.44 20.18 -5.28
N PHE A 43 -16.65 21.07 -6.24
CA PHE A 43 -15.63 21.97 -6.77
C PHE A 43 -14.80 22.58 -5.62
N GLY A 44 -13.53 22.16 -5.50
CA GLY A 44 -12.58 22.69 -4.51
C GLY A 44 -12.29 21.83 -3.26
N CYS A 45 -12.91 20.66 -3.06
CA CYS A 45 -12.62 19.83 -1.88
C CYS A 45 -11.69 18.64 -2.21
N GLN A 46 -10.49 18.63 -1.62
CA GLN A 46 -9.67 17.41 -1.53
C GLN A 46 -10.16 16.58 -0.32
N PRO A 47 -10.35 15.26 -0.47
CA PRO A 47 -10.76 14.43 0.65
C PRO A 47 -9.65 14.35 1.70
N GLN A 48 -10.03 14.51 2.96
CA GLN A 48 -9.13 14.36 4.11
C GLN A 48 -9.62 13.21 4.98
N TYR A 49 -8.70 12.32 5.36
CA TYR A 49 -8.98 11.16 6.20
C TYR A 49 -8.20 11.25 7.51
N SER A 50 -8.84 10.87 8.62
CA SER A 50 -8.17 10.70 9.91
C SER A 50 -8.00 9.21 10.19
N ILE A 51 -6.75 8.76 10.24
CA ILE A 51 -6.39 7.34 10.23
C ILE A 51 -5.54 7.07 11.46
N TYR A 52 -5.86 6.01 12.19
CA TYR A 52 -5.22 5.69 13.46
C TYR A 52 -4.60 4.31 13.35
N LEU A 53 -3.26 4.27 13.34
CA LEU A 53 -2.50 3.03 13.39
C LEU A 53 -2.02 2.81 14.82
N LEU A 54 -2.15 1.58 15.29
CA LEU A 54 -1.86 1.18 16.66
C LEU A 54 -0.60 0.33 16.72
N TYR A 55 0.30 0.67 17.64
CA TYR A 55 1.41 -0.20 18.01
C TYR A 55 0.88 -1.36 18.88
N PRO A 56 1.44 -2.59 18.75
CA PRO A 56 0.98 -3.73 19.56
C PRO A 56 1.27 -3.52 21.05
N THR A 57 2.33 -2.79 21.37
CA THR A 57 2.72 -2.42 22.72
C THR A 57 3.20 -0.98 22.72
N GLN A 58 3.21 -0.33 23.89
CA GLN A 58 3.75 1.02 24.00
C GLN A 58 5.20 1.02 23.45
N PRO A 59 5.53 1.87 22.47
CA PRO A 59 6.88 1.93 21.89
C PRO A 59 7.85 2.59 22.89
N ARG A 60 8.17 1.87 23.97
CA ARG A 60 9.25 2.19 24.92
C ARG A 60 10.56 1.51 24.52
N ARG A 61 10.53 0.55 23.60
CA ARG A 61 11.72 -0.18 23.15
C ARG A 61 12.43 0.62 22.06
N ILE A 62 13.67 1.02 22.35
CA ILE A 62 14.50 1.91 21.54
C ILE A 62 15.04 1.21 20.27
N ASN A 63 14.84 -0.11 20.14
CA ASN A 63 15.51 -0.96 19.14
C ASN A 63 14.64 -1.37 17.95
N ILE A 64 13.37 -0.95 17.89
CA ILE A 64 12.49 -1.29 16.76
C ILE A 64 12.12 0.02 16.07
N THR A 65 12.46 0.13 14.80
CA THR A 65 11.98 1.23 13.95
C THR A 65 10.68 0.81 13.29
N TYR A 66 9.79 1.78 13.14
CA TYR A 66 8.50 1.58 12.49
C TYR A 66 8.36 2.56 11.34
N TYR A 67 7.55 2.17 10.37
CA TYR A 67 7.23 2.99 9.21
C TYR A 67 5.78 2.76 8.78
N VAL A 68 5.23 3.76 8.10
CA VAL A 68 3.93 3.67 7.46
C VAL A 68 4.14 3.33 6.00
N ARG A 69 3.58 2.20 5.56
CA ARG A 69 3.49 1.87 4.14
C ARG A 69 2.07 2.10 3.65
N ILE A 70 1.93 2.77 2.52
CA ILE A 70 0.63 2.98 1.87
C ILE A 70 0.68 2.28 0.52
N ASP A 71 -0.24 1.35 0.29
CA ASP A 71 -0.39 0.63 -0.98
C ASP A 71 -1.69 1.05 -1.66
N VAL A 72 -1.62 1.29 -2.97
CA VAL A 72 -2.79 1.69 -3.75
C VAL A 72 -3.06 0.65 -4.84
N PHE A 73 -4.31 0.22 -4.91
CA PHE A 73 -4.83 -0.68 -5.93
C PHE A 73 -5.94 0.03 -6.70
N GLY A 74 -5.85 0.02 -8.03
CA GLY A 74 -6.93 0.46 -8.90
C GLY A 74 -7.90 -0.69 -9.12
N ILE A 75 -9.19 -0.40 -9.02
CA ILE A 75 -10.27 -1.33 -9.34
C ILE A 75 -10.89 -0.85 -10.64
N ASN A 76 -10.79 -1.68 -11.67
CA ASN A 76 -11.54 -1.46 -12.89
C ASN A 76 -12.99 -1.91 -12.65
N VAL A 77 -13.92 -0.96 -12.74
CA VAL A 77 -15.35 -1.17 -12.41
C VAL A 77 -16.06 -2.04 -13.47
N ILE A 78 -15.48 -2.19 -14.66
CA ILE A 78 -16.09 -2.96 -15.76
C ILE A 78 -15.85 -4.46 -15.59
N ASP A 79 -14.62 -4.85 -15.26
CA ASP A 79 -14.20 -6.25 -15.16
C ASP A 79 -13.91 -6.69 -13.71
N ASN A 80 -14.14 -5.81 -12.73
CA ASN A 80 -13.79 -5.97 -11.31
C ASN A 80 -12.33 -6.38 -11.09
N LYS A 81 -11.44 -6.07 -12.03
CA LYS A 81 -10.04 -6.43 -11.92
C LYS A 81 -9.33 -5.46 -10.99
N ILE A 82 -8.69 -6.02 -9.98
CA ILE A 82 -7.85 -5.29 -9.04
C ILE A 82 -6.42 -5.28 -9.60
N GLN A 83 -5.83 -4.09 -9.71
CA GLN A 83 -4.47 -3.90 -10.18
C GLN A 83 -3.68 -3.06 -9.18
N TYR A 84 -2.56 -3.59 -8.70
CA TYR A 84 -1.60 -2.83 -7.93
C TYR A 84 -1.06 -1.64 -8.72
N ARG A 85 -1.04 -0.44 -8.11
CA ARG A 85 -0.66 0.82 -8.75
C ARG A 85 0.71 1.29 -8.29
N SER A 86 0.86 1.43 -6.98
CA SER A 86 2.07 1.96 -6.38
C SER A 86 2.05 1.85 -4.85
N SER A 87 3.20 2.16 -4.24
CA SER A 87 3.37 2.20 -2.79
C SER A 87 4.26 3.35 -2.34
N TRP A 88 4.01 3.83 -1.12
CA TRP A 88 4.82 4.82 -0.41
C TRP A 88 5.32 4.26 0.91
N ASN A 89 6.50 4.70 1.34
CA ASN A 89 7.09 4.34 2.62
C ASN A 89 7.49 5.59 3.40
N PHE A 90 6.84 5.84 4.54
CA PHE A 90 7.12 6.97 5.42
C PHE A 90 7.74 6.50 6.73
N ASP A 91 8.98 6.89 6.98
CA ASP A 91 9.67 6.56 8.22
C ASP A 91 9.03 7.33 9.39
N ILE A 92 8.82 6.67 10.53
CA ILE A 92 8.31 7.33 11.74
C ILE A 92 9.49 7.75 12.61
N PRO A 93 9.80 9.06 12.71
CA PRO A 93 10.85 9.54 13.59
C PRO A 93 10.38 9.39 15.05
N PHE A 94 10.90 8.38 15.77
CA PHE A 94 10.59 8.22 17.18
C PHE A 94 11.23 9.33 18.01
N GLN A 95 10.38 10.23 18.48
CA GLN A 95 10.72 11.16 19.55
C GLN A 95 10.41 10.46 20.88
N LYS A 96 11.44 10.25 21.72
CA LYS A 96 11.45 9.37 22.91
C LYS A 96 10.36 9.61 23.98
N PHE A 97 9.51 10.62 23.82
CA PHE A 97 8.62 11.13 24.87
C PHE A 97 7.14 11.23 24.47
N LEU A 98 6.77 11.01 23.20
CA LEU A 98 5.37 11.11 22.77
C LEU A 98 4.76 9.71 22.60
N PRO A 99 3.65 9.41 23.30
CA PRO A 99 2.94 8.15 23.12
C PRO A 99 2.22 8.05 21.76
N VAL A 100 2.13 9.17 21.03
CA VAL A 100 1.45 9.28 19.74
C VAL A 100 2.32 10.10 18.79
N TYR A 101 2.55 9.58 17.59
CA TYR A 101 3.13 10.32 16.48
C TYR A 101 2.01 10.76 15.53
N ARG A 102 1.98 12.04 15.18
CA ARG A 102 0.98 12.61 14.25
C ARG A 102 1.70 13.11 13.00
N SER A 103 1.28 12.61 11.85
CA SER A 103 1.77 13.04 10.53
C SER A 103 0.62 13.49 9.64
N VAL A 104 0.91 14.42 8.73
CA VAL A 104 0.04 14.76 7.61
C VAL A 104 0.77 14.31 6.35
N ILE A 105 0.12 13.45 5.56
CA ILE A 105 0.70 12.85 4.36
C ILE A 105 -0.20 13.22 3.18
N GLU A 106 0.41 13.84 2.17
CA GLU A 106 -0.20 14.04 0.87
C GLU A 106 0.46 13.07 -0.12
N ILE A 107 -0.36 12.29 -0.83
CA ILE A 107 0.11 11.38 -1.88
C ILE A 107 -0.55 11.71 -3.21
N THR A 108 0.22 11.56 -4.29
CA THR A 108 -0.26 11.69 -5.66
C THR A 108 -0.25 10.33 -6.32
N ILE A 109 -1.43 9.76 -6.58
CA ILE A 109 -1.54 8.45 -7.24
C ILE A 109 -1.12 8.60 -8.71
N PRO A 110 -0.10 7.87 -9.19
CA PRO A 110 0.34 7.97 -10.57
C PRO A 110 -0.70 7.38 -11.54
N GLU A 111 -0.81 7.99 -12.72
CA GLU A 111 -1.73 7.56 -13.80
C GLU A 111 -1.35 6.20 -14.41
N GLN A 112 -0.08 5.80 -14.29
CA GLN A 112 0.38 4.46 -14.69
C GLN A 112 0.96 3.69 -13.51
N VAL A 113 0.95 2.36 -13.63
CA VAL A 113 1.57 1.47 -12.65
C VAL A 113 3.07 1.74 -12.64
N THR A 114 3.62 2.03 -11.46
CA THR A 114 5.07 2.24 -11.30
C THR A 114 5.77 0.88 -11.29
N ARG A 115 5.89 0.26 -12.48
CA ARG A 115 6.69 -0.96 -12.67
C ARG A 115 8.14 -0.58 -12.85
N ALA A 116 8.77 -0.14 -11.79
CA ALA A 116 10.21 -0.18 -11.72
C ALA A 116 10.57 -1.65 -11.45
N THR A 117 10.68 -2.49 -12.50
CA THR A 117 11.40 -3.78 -12.43
C THR A 117 12.88 -3.46 -12.25
N VAL A 118 13.19 -2.86 -11.11
CA VAL A 118 14.54 -2.61 -10.64
C VAL A 118 14.97 -3.91 -9.99
N SER A 119 16.21 -4.31 -10.23
CA SER A 119 16.83 -5.35 -9.41
C SER A 119 16.71 -4.90 -7.96
N CYS A 120 16.22 -5.75 -7.05
CA CYS A 120 16.26 -5.51 -5.60
C CYS A 120 17.73 -5.59 -5.10
N SER A 121 18.60 -4.77 -5.70
CA SER A 121 20.05 -4.76 -5.52
C SER A 121 20.47 -4.15 -4.20
N ASP A 122 19.58 -3.39 -3.55
CA ASP A 122 19.91 -2.70 -2.30
C ASP A 122 20.18 -3.68 -1.14
N TYR A 123 19.79 -4.96 -1.24
CA TYR A 123 19.85 -5.90 -0.11
C TYR A 123 20.11 -7.38 -0.44
N ASN A 124 20.57 -7.75 -1.64
CA ASN A 124 20.57 -9.17 -2.10
C ASN A 124 19.17 -9.83 -1.95
N LEU A 125 18.11 -9.02 -1.98
CA LEU A 125 16.75 -9.51 -1.76
C LEU A 125 16.24 -10.14 -3.05
N THR A 126 15.97 -11.45 -3.00
CA THR A 126 15.40 -12.20 -4.12
C THR A 126 13.91 -12.44 -3.87
N CYS A 127 13.05 -11.89 -4.73
CA CYS A 127 11.62 -12.15 -4.69
C CYS A 127 11.33 -13.51 -5.36
N ILE A 128 11.03 -14.54 -4.58
CA ILE A 128 10.83 -15.92 -5.10
C ILE A 128 9.52 -16.00 -5.88
N HIS A 129 8.41 -15.56 -5.28
CA HIS A 129 7.08 -15.55 -5.91
C HIS A 129 6.52 -14.14 -5.99
N GLY A 130 7.24 -13.25 -6.65
CA GLY A 130 6.82 -11.87 -6.80
C GLY A 130 7.72 -11.09 -7.74
N TYR A 131 7.59 -9.78 -7.70
CA TYR A 131 8.45 -8.87 -8.43
C TYR A 131 8.89 -7.72 -7.53
N CYS A 132 10.08 -7.19 -7.82
CA CYS A 132 10.62 -6.06 -7.09
C CYS A 132 9.90 -4.77 -7.52
N VAL A 133 9.60 -3.92 -6.54
CA VAL A 133 8.97 -2.62 -6.74
C VAL A 133 9.71 -1.58 -5.90
N GLN A 134 9.90 -0.39 -6.48
CA GLN A 134 10.41 0.76 -5.76
C GLN A 134 9.26 1.59 -5.20
N TYR A 135 9.39 2.08 -3.96
CA TYR A 135 8.44 3.05 -3.43
C TYR A 135 8.51 4.39 -4.19
N VAL A 136 7.39 5.10 -4.29
CA VAL A 136 7.32 6.37 -5.04
C VAL A 136 8.19 7.46 -4.41
N ASN A 137 8.25 7.50 -3.08
CA ASN A 137 8.84 8.61 -2.33
C ASN A 137 10.26 8.33 -1.82
N THR A 138 10.87 7.19 -2.17
CA THR A 138 12.22 6.82 -1.74
C THR A 138 12.88 5.88 -2.75
N LEU A 139 14.18 5.68 -2.64
CA LEU A 139 14.91 4.70 -3.45
C LEU A 139 14.78 3.26 -2.91
N LYS A 140 14.24 3.10 -1.68
CA LYS A 140 14.01 1.78 -1.09
C LYS A 140 13.10 0.92 -2.01
N THR A 141 13.44 -0.36 -2.10
CA THR A 141 12.69 -1.37 -2.87
C THR A 141 12.12 -2.44 -1.95
N PHE A 142 11.09 -3.15 -2.41
CA PHE A 142 10.49 -4.28 -1.70
C PHE A 142 9.91 -5.30 -2.69
N CYS A 143 9.65 -6.52 -2.22
CA CYS A 143 8.96 -7.53 -3.01
C CYS A 143 7.45 -7.35 -2.95
N HIS A 144 6.83 -7.12 -4.11
CA HIS A 144 5.39 -7.27 -4.27
C HIS A 144 5.08 -8.72 -4.64
N CYS A 145 4.47 -9.45 -3.70
CA CYS A 145 4.19 -10.87 -3.87
C CYS A 145 3.04 -11.12 -4.82
N HIS A 146 3.13 -12.22 -5.56
CA HIS A 146 1.99 -12.76 -6.28
C HIS A 146 0.92 -13.23 -5.29
N GLU A 147 -0.32 -13.33 -5.76
CA GLU A 147 -1.44 -13.78 -4.95
C GLU A 147 -1.15 -15.13 -4.29
N GLY A 148 -1.47 -15.22 -2.98
CA GLY A 148 -1.22 -16.42 -2.18
C GLY A 148 0.19 -16.57 -1.64
N TYR A 149 1.04 -15.55 -1.75
CA TYR A 149 2.37 -15.53 -1.15
C TYR A 149 2.61 -14.26 -0.32
N SER A 150 3.44 -14.39 0.72
CA SER A 150 3.86 -13.31 1.61
C SER A 150 5.30 -13.48 2.10
N GLY A 151 5.73 -12.58 2.99
CA GLY A 151 7.10 -12.49 3.48
C GLY A 151 7.94 -11.48 2.71
N ILE A 152 9.09 -11.11 3.27
CA ILE A 152 10.00 -10.13 2.67
C ILE A 152 10.46 -10.58 1.28
N SER A 153 10.62 -11.89 1.09
CA SER A 153 11.06 -12.56 -0.15
C SER A 153 9.94 -13.25 -0.93
N CYS A 154 8.67 -13.14 -0.52
CA CYS A 154 7.56 -13.88 -1.12
C CYS A 154 7.78 -15.41 -1.14
N ASP A 155 8.36 -15.92 -0.06
CA ASP A 155 8.71 -17.33 0.13
C ASP A 155 7.68 -18.10 0.98
N VAL A 156 6.81 -17.37 1.69
CA VAL A 156 5.76 -17.96 2.50
C VAL A 156 4.50 -18.13 1.66
N LYS A 157 3.95 -19.34 1.61
CA LYS A 157 2.67 -19.61 0.96
C LYS A 157 1.53 -19.37 1.94
N ASP A 158 0.61 -18.49 1.59
CA ASP A 158 -0.57 -18.20 2.40
C ASP A 158 -1.74 -19.14 2.10
N ASP A 159 -2.51 -19.40 3.14
CA ASP A 159 -3.80 -20.06 3.02
C ASP A 159 -4.92 -19.02 2.84
N CYS A 160 -5.29 -18.83 1.58
CA CYS A 160 -6.36 -17.93 1.16
C CYS A 160 -7.72 -18.64 0.99
N SER A 161 -7.86 -19.88 1.46
CA SER A 161 -9.09 -20.68 1.27
C SER A 161 -10.35 -20.02 1.87
N HIS A 162 -10.17 -19.13 2.84
CA HIS A 162 -11.25 -18.38 3.49
C HIS A 162 -11.62 -17.07 2.80
N CYS A 163 -10.89 -16.66 1.76
CA CYS A 163 -11.21 -15.44 1.01
C CYS A 163 -12.45 -15.65 0.14
N LEU A 164 -13.30 -14.64 0.07
CA LEU A 164 -14.45 -14.64 -0.84
C LEU A 164 -13.96 -14.66 -2.29
N LYS A 165 -14.65 -15.41 -3.16
CA LYS A 165 -14.33 -15.48 -4.59
C LYS A 165 -14.32 -14.08 -5.22
N GLY A 166 -13.21 -13.72 -5.86
CA GLY A 166 -12.99 -12.39 -6.44
C GLY A 166 -12.31 -11.39 -5.50
N SER A 167 -11.98 -11.77 -4.26
CA SER A 167 -11.12 -10.99 -3.37
C SER A 167 -9.65 -11.16 -3.75
N LEU A 168 -8.85 -10.12 -3.52
CA LEU A 168 -7.40 -10.24 -3.61
C LEU A 168 -6.83 -10.76 -2.29
N CYS A 169 -6.10 -11.87 -2.33
CA CYS A 169 -5.36 -12.35 -1.16
C CYS A 169 -3.98 -11.70 -1.10
N ILE A 170 -3.77 -10.81 -0.13
CA ILE A 170 -2.52 -10.05 0.08
C ILE A 170 -1.62 -10.74 1.14
N GLY A 171 -2.01 -11.94 1.56
CA GLY A 171 -1.30 -12.75 2.55
C GLY A 171 -1.60 -12.35 4.00
N ARG A 172 -1.29 -13.23 4.94
CA ARG A 172 -1.41 -12.91 6.38
C ARG A 172 -0.20 -12.09 6.79
N GLY A 173 -0.39 -10.80 7.08
CA GLY A 173 0.48 -10.13 8.04
C GLY A 173 0.31 -10.81 9.38
N LEU A 174 1.11 -11.83 9.69
CA LEU A 174 1.06 -12.58 10.96
C LEU A 174 1.09 -11.57 12.14
N ASN A 175 0.22 -11.61 13.15
CA ASN A 175 -0.26 -12.77 13.90
C ASN A 175 -1.68 -12.58 14.48
N ASN A 176 -2.44 -13.68 14.53
CA ASN A 176 -2.87 -14.27 15.80
C ASN A 176 -2.66 -15.78 15.72
#